data_AF-A0A8T3LJA2-F1
#
_entry.id   AF-A0A8T3LJA2-F1
#
_cell.length_a   1.000
_cell.length_b   1.000
_cell.length_c   1.000
_cell.angle_alpha   90.00
_cell.angle_beta   90.00
_cell.angle_gamma   90.00
#
_symmetry.space_group_name_H-M   'P 1'
#
loop_
_entity.id
_entity.type
_entity.pdbx_description
1 polymer ?
#
loop_
_entity_poly.entity_id
_entity_poly.type
_entity_poly.pdbx_seq_one_letter_code
_entity_poly.pdbx_strand_id
1 'polypeptide(L)'
;TLLDALRENLHLIGTKKGCDHGQCGACTVLVNGRRLNACLTLAVMHQGAEITTIEGLGSPDNLHPMQAAFIKHDGFQCGYCTSGQICSSVAVLKEIQDGIP
;
A
#
# COMPACT_ATOMS: atom_id res chain seq x y z
N THR A 1 -1.39 -4.64 -14.78
CA THR A 1 -0.95 -5.25 -13.50
C THR A 1 -2.06 -5.10 -12.45
N LEU A 2 -1.92 -5.64 -11.23
CA LEU A 2 -2.85 -5.29 -10.14
C LEU A 2 -2.80 -3.78 -9.86
N LEU A 3 -1.61 -3.17 -9.93
CA LEU A 3 -1.43 -1.73 -9.82
C LEU A 3 -2.30 -0.95 -10.83
N ASP A 4 -2.29 -1.33 -12.10
CA ASP A 4 -3.09 -0.65 -13.13
C ASP A 4 -4.58 -0.89 -12.94
N ALA A 5 -4.99 -2.09 -12.52
CA ALA A 5 -6.39 -2.36 -12.24
C ALA A 5 -6.92 -1.48 -11.10
N LEU A 6 -6.15 -1.32 -10.02
CA LEU A 6 -6.51 -0.41 -8.92
C LEU A 6 -6.61 1.04 -9.40
N ARG A 7 -5.61 1.52 -10.13
CA ARG A 7 -5.51 2.93 -10.48
C ARG A 7 -6.42 3.35 -11.62
N GLU A 8 -6.43 2.58 -12.70
CA GLU A 8 -7.02 2.99 -13.97
C GLU A 8 -8.44 2.43 -14.13
N ASN A 9 -8.72 1.23 -13.61
CA ASN A 9 -10.05 0.62 -13.71
C ASN A 9 -10.95 0.92 -12.50
N LEU A 10 -10.38 0.95 -11.29
CA LEU A 10 -11.12 1.23 -10.05
C LEU A 10 -10.95 2.66 -9.54
N HIS A 11 -10.11 3.47 -10.19
CA HIS A 11 -9.83 4.86 -9.84
C HIS A 11 -9.31 5.07 -8.41
N LEU A 12 -8.72 4.02 -7.81
CA LEU A 12 -8.00 4.07 -6.53
C LEU A 12 -6.54 4.48 -6.78
N ILE A 13 -6.38 5.77 -7.05
CA ILE A 13 -5.10 6.37 -7.48
C ILE A 13 -4.07 6.52 -6.34
N GLY A 14 -4.42 6.17 -5.10
CA GLY A 14 -3.55 6.23 -3.93
C GLY A 14 -2.37 5.28 -4.04
N THR A 15 -2.53 4.12 -4.68
CA THR A 15 -1.39 3.24 -4.98
C THR A 15 -0.56 3.86 -6.12
N LYS A 16 0.75 4.07 -5.91
CA LYS A 16 1.58 4.88 -6.82
C LYS A 16 2.46 4.04 -7.74
N LYS A 17 2.63 4.50 -8.98
CA LYS A 17 3.51 3.87 -9.98
C LYS A 17 4.83 4.65 -10.07
N GLY A 18 5.84 4.21 -9.32
CA GLY A 18 7.18 4.80 -9.37
C GLY A 18 8.05 4.20 -10.46
N CYS A 19 8.34 2.90 -10.37
CA CYS A 19 9.28 2.22 -11.27
C CYS A 19 8.63 1.20 -12.22
N ASP A 20 7.46 0.64 -11.89
CA ASP A 20 6.82 -0.50 -12.58
C ASP A 20 7.67 -1.79 -12.71
N HIS A 21 8.79 -1.88 -11.97
CA HIS A 21 9.76 -2.99 -12.02
C HIS A 21 10.07 -3.57 -10.63
N GLY A 22 9.24 -3.31 -9.62
CA GLY A 22 9.40 -3.84 -8.26
C GLY A 22 10.56 -3.26 -7.43
N GLN A 23 11.19 -2.18 -7.89
CA GLN A 23 12.40 -1.62 -7.28
C GLN A 23 12.13 -0.55 -6.20
N CYS A 24 10.96 0.10 -6.21
CA CYS A 24 10.73 1.31 -5.40
C CYS A 24 9.75 1.16 -4.22
N GLY A 25 8.92 0.11 -4.17
CA GLY A 25 7.90 -0.05 -3.13
C GLY A 25 6.74 0.95 -3.12
N ALA A 26 6.71 1.96 -4.02
CA ALA A 26 5.62 2.96 -4.04
C ALA A 26 4.23 2.35 -4.35
N CYS A 27 4.23 1.17 -4.94
CA CYS A 27 3.02 0.41 -5.31
C CYS A 27 2.62 -0.65 -4.27
N THR A 28 3.14 -0.58 -3.04
CA THR A 28 2.80 -1.59 -2.02
C THR A 28 1.31 -1.51 -1.63
N VAL A 29 0.67 -2.67 -1.69
CA VAL A 29 -0.69 -2.94 -1.18
C VAL A 29 -0.66 -4.19 -0.31
N LEU A 30 -1.71 -4.41 0.48
CA LEU A 30 -1.91 -5.65 1.21
C LEU A 30 -2.85 -6.56 0.43
N VAL A 31 -2.46 -7.81 0.23
CA VAL A 31 -3.33 -8.85 -0.32
C VAL A 31 -3.45 -9.97 0.71
N ASN A 32 -4.66 -10.23 1.20
CA ASN A 32 -4.94 -11.15 2.30
C ASN A 32 -4.00 -10.89 3.51
N GLY A 33 -3.84 -9.62 3.87
CA GLY A 33 -2.98 -9.17 4.98
C GLY A 33 -1.47 -9.13 4.69
N ARG A 34 -0.99 -9.63 3.56
CA ARG A 34 0.45 -9.66 3.21
C ARG A 34 0.80 -8.53 2.26
N ARG A 35 1.85 -7.76 2.56
CA ARG A 35 2.34 -6.71 1.65
C ARG A 35 2.99 -7.29 0.40
N LEU A 36 2.71 -6.70 -0.76
CA LEU A 36 3.37 -7.01 -2.02
C LEU A 36 3.45 -5.80 -2.95
N ASN A 37 4.33 -5.87 -3.95
CA ASN A 37 4.43 -4.86 -5.01
C ASN A 37 3.36 -5.12 -6.09
N ALA A 38 2.34 -4.26 -6.16
CA ALA A 38 1.21 -4.44 -7.09
C ALA A 38 1.61 -4.39 -8.58
N CYS A 39 2.76 -3.78 -8.92
CA CYS A 39 3.28 -3.77 -10.29
C CYS A 39 3.78 -5.14 -10.76
N LEU A 40 4.23 -6.02 -9.86
CA LEU A 40 4.78 -7.34 -10.19
C LEU A 40 3.77 -8.48 -10.03
N THR A 41 2.47 -8.17 -10.09
CA THR A 41 1.43 -9.19 -10.03
C THR A 41 0.28 -8.84 -10.97
N LEU A 42 -0.39 -9.86 -11.50
CA LEU A 42 -1.52 -9.69 -12.42
C LEU A 42 -2.81 -9.60 -11.60
N ALA A 43 -3.72 -8.71 -11.99
CA ALA A 43 -5.01 -8.57 -11.30
C ALA A 43 -5.79 -9.90 -11.25
N VAL A 44 -5.75 -10.68 -12.34
CA VAL A 44 -6.43 -11.97 -12.45
C VAL A 44 -5.89 -13.06 -11.52
N MET A 45 -4.67 -12.91 -10.97
CA MET A 45 -4.12 -13.85 -10.00
C MET A 45 -4.78 -13.73 -8.61
N HIS A 46 -5.52 -12.65 -8.37
CA HIS A 46 -6.09 -12.30 -7.07
C HIS A 46 -7.62 -12.41 -7.06
N GLN A 47 -8.18 -13.28 -7.89
CA GLN A 47 -9.63 -13.54 -7.87
C GLN A 47 -10.05 -14.02 -6.47
N GLY A 48 -11.00 -13.31 -5.86
CA GLY A 48 -11.51 -13.61 -4.53
C GLY A 48 -10.58 -13.22 -3.37
N ALA A 49 -9.45 -12.57 -3.62
CA ALA A 49 -8.58 -12.07 -2.57
C ALA A 49 -9.11 -10.74 -1.99
N GLU A 50 -8.81 -10.50 -0.71
CA GLU A 50 -9.04 -9.21 -0.08
C GLU A 50 -7.83 -8.30 -0.33
N ILE A 51 -8.09 -7.09 -0.83
CA ILE A 51 -7.05 -6.12 -1.18
C ILE A 51 -7.26 -4.83 -0.38
N THR A 52 -6.24 -4.44 0.38
CA THR A 52 -6.21 -3.16 1.11
C THR A 52 -5.18 -2.23 0.49
N THR A 53 -5.63 -1.06 0.03
CA THR A 53 -4.78 0.04 -0.44
C THR A 53 -4.65 1.11 0.65
N ILE A 54 -3.94 2.21 0.37
CA ILE A 54 -3.83 3.33 1.31
C ILE A 54 -5.20 3.94 1.65
N GLU A 55 -6.12 3.98 0.68
CA GLU A 55 -7.51 4.45 0.87
C GLU A 55 -8.30 3.54 1.81
N GLY A 56 -7.97 2.25 1.86
CA GLY A 56 -8.61 1.29 2.77
C GLY A 56 -8.11 1.39 4.21
N LEU A 57 -6.93 1.98 4.45
CA LEU A 57 -6.40 2.17 5.80
C LEU A 57 -7.05 3.37 6.51
N GLY A 58 -7.36 4.42 5.77
CA GLY A 58 -7.95 5.62 6.35
C GLY A 58 -8.13 6.75 5.34
N SER A 59 -8.82 7.78 5.78
CA SER A 59 -9.17 8.99 5.01
C SER A 59 -8.81 10.24 5.82
N PRO A 60 -8.85 11.45 5.22
CA PRO A 60 -8.54 12.68 5.95
C PRO A 60 -9.37 12.87 7.24
N ASP A 61 -10.64 12.44 7.23
CA ASP A 61 -11.55 12.57 8.38
C ASP A 61 -11.47 11.37 9.35
N ASN A 62 -10.77 10.30 8.96
CA ASN A 62 -10.60 9.09 9.77
C ASN A 62 -9.23 8.47 9.50
N LEU A 63 -8.20 9.05 10.12
CA LEU A 63 -6.82 8.66 9.91
C LEU A 63 -6.50 7.35 10.66
N HIS A 64 -5.83 6.44 9.96
CA HIS A 64 -5.14 5.32 10.61
C HIS A 64 -4.05 5.87 11.56
N PRO A 65 -3.77 5.23 12.72
CA PRO A 65 -2.69 5.66 13.61
C PRO A 65 -1.34 5.83 12.90
N MET A 66 -1.03 4.97 11.91
CA MET A 66 0.16 5.11 11.07
C MET A 66 0.14 6.38 10.20
N GLN A 67 -1.01 6.76 9.64
CA GLN A 67 -1.14 8.01 8.87
C GLN A 67 -0.94 9.23 9.79
N ALA A 68 -1.56 9.23 10.97
CA ALA A 68 -1.39 10.28 11.97
C ALA A 68 0.07 10.40 12.46
N ALA A 69 0.76 9.27 12.63
CA ALA A 69 2.17 9.25 12.98
C ALA A 69 3.06 9.86 11.87
N PHE A 70 2.79 9.53 10.59
CA PHE A 70 3.50 10.13 9.46
C PHE A 70 3.35 11.65 9.43
N ILE A 71 2.16 12.20 9.73
CA ILE A 71 1.96 13.64 9.86
C ILE A 71 2.75 14.21 11.03
N LYS A 72 2.61 13.61 12.23
CA LYS A 72 3.27 14.08 13.45
C LYS A 72 4.79 14.18 13.31
N HIS A 73 5.39 13.28 12.55
CA HIS A 73 6.84 13.14 12.41
C HIS A 73 7.38 13.64 11.08
N ASP A 74 6.58 14.36 10.28
CA ASP A 74 6.96 14.84 8.94
C ASP A 74 7.55 13.71 8.06
N GLY A 75 6.93 12.52 8.14
CA GLY A 75 7.39 11.28 7.51
C GLY A 75 7.22 11.26 5.99
N PHE A 76 6.98 12.40 5.37
CA PHE A 76 6.87 12.56 3.94
C PHE A 76 7.23 14.00 3.54
N GLN A 77 7.72 14.15 2.31
CA GLN A 77 7.93 15.47 1.71
C GLN A 77 7.09 15.59 0.44
N CYS A 78 7.58 15.06 -0.70
CA CYS A 78 6.80 15.06 -1.94
C CYS A 78 5.53 14.18 -1.88
N GLY A 79 5.43 13.30 -0.88
CA GLY A 79 4.26 12.45 -0.66
C GLY A 79 4.14 11.21 -1.57
N TYR A 80 4.98 11.09 -2.60
CA TYR A 80 4.78 10.05 -3.64
C TYR A 80 5.02 8.63 -3.13
N CYS A 81 6.01 8.43 -2.25
CA CYS A 81 6.27 7.10 -1.66
C CYS A 81 5.36 6.79 -0.47
N THR A 82 4.65 7.77 0.06
CA THR A 82 3.99 7.71 1.37
C THR A 82 2.94 6.60 1.45
N SER A 83 2.17 6.40 0.38
CA SER A 83 1.17 5.33 0.31
C SER A 83 1.81 3.94 0.49
N GLY A 84 2.90 3.66 -0.23
CA GLY A 84 3.62 2.39 -0.12
C GLY A 84 4.33 2.21 1.22
N GLN A 85 4.90 3.30 1.76
CA GLN A 85 5.56 3.32 3.08
C GLN A 85 4.56 3.00 4.21
N ILE A 86 3.38 3.63 4.20
CA ILE A 86 2.35 3.40 5.23
C ILE A 86 1.78 1.98 5.14
N CYS A 87 1.40 1.50 3.95
CA CYS A 87 0.94 0.12 3.76
C CYS A 87 1.99 -0.90 4.22
N SER A 88 3.26 -0.68 3.84
CA SER A 88 4.37 -1.54 4.28
C SER A 88 4.55 -1.52 5.79
N SER A 89 4.49 -0.34 6.42
CA SER A 89 4.72 -0.20 7.87
C SER A 89 3.66 -0.92 8.68
N VAL A 90 2.39 -0.86 8.27
CA VAL A 90 1.30 -1.61 8.92
C VAL A 90 1.55 -3.12 8.80
N ALA A 91 1.93 -3.61 7.62
CA ALA A 91 2.27 -5.01 7.43
C ALA A 91 3.50 -5.44 8.25
N VAL A 92 4.57 -4.65 8.32
CA VAL A 92 5.77 -4.97 9.10
C VAL A 92 5.45 -5.18 10.57
N LEU A 93 4.61 -4.31 11.16
CA LEU A 93 4.23 -4.46 12.57
C LEU A 93 3.48 -5.77 12.81
N LYS A 94 2.63 -6.19 11.85
CA LYS A 94 1.92 -7.46 11.91
C LYS A 94 2.86 -8.66 11.69
N GLU A 95 3.78 -8.56 10.73
CA GLU A 95 4.81 -9.57 10.47
C GLU A 95 5.66 -9.84 11.71
N ILE A 96 6.12 -8.78 12.40
CA ILE A 96 6.87 -8.88 13.66
C ILE A 96 6.04 -9.57 14.73
N GLN A 97 4.76 -9.19 14.88
CA GLN A 97 3.85 -9.84 15.83
C GLN A 97 3.67 -11.33 15.53
N ASP A 98 3.67 -11.70 14.25
CA ASP A 98 3.51 -13.08 13.78
C ASP A 98 4.82 -13.89 13.77
N GLY A 99 5.95 -13.27 14.13
CA GLY A 99 7.27 -13.92 14.05
C GLY A 99 7.75 -14.19 12.62
N ILE A 100 7.25 -13.43 11.65
CA ILE A 100 7.67 -13.51 10.25
C ILE A 100 8.90 -12.61 10.07
N PRO A 101 10.04 -13.15 9.61
CA PRO A 101 11.28 -12.40 9.42
C PRO A 101 11.20 -11.36 8.29
#